data_AF-A0AAP5Q620-F1
#
_entry.id   AF-A0AAP5Q620-F1
#
_cell.length_a   1.000
_cell.length_b   1.000
_cell.length_c   1.000
_cell.angle_alpha   90.00
_cell.angle_beta   90.00
_cell.angle_gamma   90.00
#
_symmetry.space_group_name_H-M   'P 1'
#
loop_
_entity.id
_entity.type
_entity.pdbx_description
1 polymer ?
#
loop_
_entity_poly.entity_id
_entity_poly.type
_entity_poly.pdbx_seq_one_letter_code
_entity_poly.pdbx_strand_id
1 'polypeptide(L)'
;MVDSQLRSLAVEFGQFFRDKEHPKMSERIGVMSIDSLTRQWEPVGEENGYLIARSKDGKAALLGRMGKREDGKFCIEIAIRATIENNRLSAPEFWHVDLTEKHHLYRVMQRLVWTGHAEGDR
;
A
#
# COMPACT_ATOMS: atom_id res chain seq x y z
N MET A 1 -25.23 12.10 17.27
CA MET A 1 -25.23 10.95 16.35
C MET A 1 -23.88 10.90 15.67
N VAL A 2 -22.89 10.41 16.41
CA VAL A 2 -21.48 10.31 16.03
C VAL A 2 -21.20 8.83 16.17
N ASP A 3 -21.38 8.05 15.10
CA ASP A 3 -20.86 6.66 15.00
C ASP A 3 -21.27 5.90 13.72
N SER A 4 -22.08 6.48 12.83
CA SER A 4 -22.50 5.80 11.61
C SER A 4 -21.54 6.00 10.41
N GLN A 5 -20.56 6.91 10.51
CA GLN A 5 -19.66 7.26 9.40
C GLN A 5 -18.24 6.66 9.51
N LEU A 6 -17.91 6.05 10.67
CA LEU A 6 -16.63 5.38 10.92
C LEU A 6 -16.66 3.86 10.62
N ARG A 7 -17.80 3.33 10.14
CA ARG A 7 -18.04 1.88 9.92
C ARG A 7 -17.87 1.41 8.48
N SER A 8 -17.24 2.21 7.62
CA SER A 8 -16.94 1.83 6.25
C SER A 8 -15.44 1.98 6.02
N LEU A 9 -14.79 0.89 5.58
CA LEU A 9 -13.44 0.83 4.97
C LEU A 9 -12.24 0.43 5.87
N ALA A 10 -12.44 -0.38 6.91
CA ALA A 10 -11.37 -1.35 7.22
C ALA A 10 -11.42 -2.45 6.14
N VAL A 11 -11.01 -2.12 4.91
CA VAL A 11 -10.85 -3.10 3.85
C VAL A 11 -9.73 -4.02 4.32
N GLU A 12 -10.01 -5.29 4.56
CA GLU A 12 -8.94 -6.21 4.94
C GLU A 12 -8.00 -6.41 3.75
N PHE A 13 -6.70 -6.52 3.99
CA PHE A 13 -5.73 -6.75 2.92
C PHE A 13 -6.15 -7.89 1.99
N GLY A 14 -6.66 -9.00 2.55
CA GLY A 14 -7.11 -10.15 1.78
C GLY A 14 -8.18 -9.84 0.72
N GLN A 15 -8.98 -8.77 0.89
CA GLN A 15 -10.01 -8.40 -0.09
C GLN A 15 -9.40 -7.94 -1.41
N PHE A 16 -8.25 -7.26 -1.39
CA PHE A 16 -7.56 -6.79 -2.61
C PHE A 16 -6.98 -7.94 -3.44
N PHE A 17 -6.77 -9.11 -2.83
CA PHE A 17 -6.20 -10.29 -3.50
C PHE A 17 -7.26 -11.22 -4.10
N ARG A 18 -8.53 -11.11 -3.70
CA ARG A 18 -9.56 -12.02 -4.20
C ARG A 18 -9.82 -11.79 -5.68
N ASP A 19 -10.22 -12.85 -6.36
CA ASP A 19 -10.78 -12.83 -7.72
C ASP A 19 -9.84 -12.29 -8.82
N LYS A 20 -8.53 -12.28 -8.56
CA LYS A 20 -7.48 -11.88 -9.50
C LYS A 20 -6.42 -12.98 -9.62
N GLU A 21 -5.87 -13.14 -10.81
CA GLU A 21 -4.62 -13.90 -10.96
C GLU A 21 -3.46 -13.10 -10.37
N HIS A 22 -2.56 -13.80 -9.68
CA HIS A 22 -1.41 -13.18 -9.02
C HIS A 22 -0.12 -13.81 -9.53
N PRO A 23 0.91 -13.02 -9.84
CA PRO A 23 2.20 -13.54 -10.20
C PRO A 23 2.79 -14.37 -9.05
N LYS A 24 3.55 -15.41 -9.41
CA LYS A 24 4.38 -16.13 -8.45
C LYS A 24 5.58 -15.26 -8.06
N MET A 25 5.82 -15.15 -6.76
CA MET A 25 6.93 -14.39 -6.18
C MET A 25 7.94 -15.34 -5.56
N SER A 26 9.21 -15.18 -5.96
CA SER A 26 10.34 -15.82 -5.28
C SER A 26 10.58 -15.17 -3.93
N GLU A 27 10.99 -15.94 -2.92
CA GLU A 27 11.37 -15.38 -1.63
C GLU A 27 12.65 -14.53 -1.75
N ARG A 28 12.54 -13.24 -1.37
CA ARG A 28 13.65 -12.29 -1.32
C ARG A 28 13.33 -11.12 -0.39
N ILE A 29 14.35 -10.31 -0.10
CA ILE A 29 14.19 -9.07 0.68
C ILE A 29 13.11 -8.20 0.02
N GLY A 30 12.22 -7.64 0.84
CA GLY A 30 11.10 -6.82 0.37
C GLY A 30 9.82 -7.61 0.10
N VAL A 31 9.84 -8.95 0.10
CA VAL A 31 8.61 -9.75 0.09
C VAL A 31 8.02 -9.83 1.50
N MET A 32 6.77 -9.40 1.65
CA MET A 32 6.06 -9.37 2.94
C MET A 32 4.73 -10.14 2.85
N SER A 33 4.47 -11.03 3.80
CA SER A 33 3.19 -11.73 3.91
C SER A 33 2.06 -10.80 4.34
N ILE A 34 0.81 -11.20 4.05
CA ILE A 34 -0.38 -10.48 4.54
C ILE A 34 -0.43 -10.42 6.07
N ASP A 35 -0.05 -11.50 6.75
CA ASP A 35 -0.01 -11.56 8.21
C ASP A 35 0.96 -10.53 8.80
N SER A 36 2.08 -10.26 8.12
CA SER A 36 3.03 -9.22 8.53
C SER A 36 2.52 -7.82 8.21
N LEU A 37 1.88 -7.64 7.04
CA LEU A 37 1.26 -6.37 6.65
C LEU A 37 0.18 -5.93 7.65
N THR A 38 -0.77 -6.81 7.95
CA THR A 38 -1.92 -6.53 8.84
C THR A 38 -1.50 -6.08 10.24
N ARG A 39 -0.30 -6.46 10.71
CA ARG A 39 0.19 -6.06 12.04
C ARG A 39 0.55 -4.59 12.12
N GLN A 40 1.15 -4.02 11.06
CA GLN A 40 1.77 -2.69 11.10
C GLN A 40 1.17 -1.68 10.12
N TRP A 41 0.36 -2.16 9.17
CA TRP A 41 -0.12 -1.36 8.04
C TRP A 41 -1.64 -1.44 7.93
N GLU A 42 -2.20 -0.43 7.29
CA GLU A 42 -3.59 -0.32 6.88
C GLU A 42 -3.62 -0.11 5.37
N PRO A 43 -4.44 -0.85 4.63
CA PRO A 43 -4.53 -0.63 3.20
C PRO A 43 -5.24 0.68 2.92
N VAL A 44 -4.72 1.40 1.93
CA VAL A 44 -5.28 2.65 1.44
C VAL A 44 -5.99 2.43 0.11
N GLY A 45 -5.51 1.50 -0.70
CA GLY A 45 -6.10 1.16 -1.98
C GLY A 45 -5.25 0.21 -2.79
N GLU A 46 -5.68 -0.02 -4.02
CA GLU A 46 -5.00 -0.87 -5.00
C GLU A 46 -5.14 -0.26 -6.39
N GLU A 47 -4.10 -0.42 -7.21
CA GLU A 47 -4.12 -0.03 -8.61
C GLU A 47 -3.22 -0.95 -9.43
N ASN A 48 -3.79 -1.52 -10.49
CA ASN A 48 -3.08 -2.35 -11.48
C ASN A 48 -2.22 -3.46 -10.86
N GLY A 49 -2.71 -4.14 -9.82
CA GLY A 49 -1.98 -5.22 -9.16
C GLY A 49 -0.99 -4.74 -8.09
N TYR A 50 -0.95 -3.44 -7.79
CA TYR A 50 -0.14 -2.87 -6.71
C TYR A 50 -1.03 -2.42 -5.56
N LEU A 51 -0.71 -2.89 -4.37
CA LEU A 51 -1.35 -2.52 -3.13
C LEU A 51 -0.63 -1.31 -2.53
N ILE A 52 -1.39 -0.33 -2.06
CA ILE A 52 -0.90 0.84 -1.33
C ILE A 52 -1.35 0.72 0.12
N ALA A 53 -0.42 0.93 1.06
CA ALA A 53 -0.70 0.88 2.48
C ALA A 53 -0.01 2.01 3.23
N ARG A 54 -0.63 2.43 4.33
CA ARG A 54 -0.08 3.41 5.28
C ARG A 54 0.24 2.69 6.59
N SER A 55 1.32 3.07 7.26
CA SER A 55 1.63 2.53 8.57
C SER A 55 0.58 2.97 9.58
N LYS A 56 0.28 2.12 10.57
CA LYS A 56 -0.70 2.42 11.61
C LYS A 56 -0.36 3.62 12.48
N ASP A 57 0.93 3.95 12.58
CA ASP A 57 1.40 5.17 13.25
C ASP A 57 1.32 6.43 12.36
N GLY A 58 0.91 6.28 11.10
CA GLY A 58 0.76 7.36 10.13
C GLY A 58 2.07 7.95 9.59
N LYS A 59 3.23 7.39 9.94
CA LYS A 59 4.55 7.98 9.63
C LYS A 59 5.18 7.47 8.34
N ALA A 60 4.62 6.43 7.73
CA ALA A 60 5.15 5.83 6.52
C ALA A 60 4.03 5.35 5.61
N ALA A 61 4.36 5.19 4.34
CA ALA A 61 3.55 4.46 3.38
C ALA A 61 4.43 3.50 2.58
N LEU A 62 3.79 2.49 2.02
CA LEU A 62 4.41 1.60 1.05
C LEU A 62 3.48 1.36 -0.14
N LEU A 63 4.09 1.00 -1.26
CA LEU A 63 3.44 0.45 -2.43
C LEU A 63 4.16 -0.86 -2.77
N GLY A 64 3.41 -1.93 -2.96
CA GLY A 64 3.97 -3.24 -3.30
C GLY A 64 3.14 -4.01 -4.29
N ARG A 65 3.81 -4.76 -5.17
CA ARG A 65 3.17 -5.63 -6.15
C ARG A 65 2.53 -6.82 -5.44
N MET A 66 1.25 -7.03 -5.65
CA MET A 66 0.53 -8.17 -5.12
C MET A 66 0.99 -9.46 -5.81
N GLY A 67 1.10 -10.55 -5.04
CA GLY A 67 1.58 -11.83 -5.54
C GLY A 67 1.20 -13.01 -4.66
N LYS A 68 1.63 -14.20 -5.09
CA LYS A 68 1.62 -15.43 -4.29
C LYS A 68 3.02 -16.00 -4.17
N ARG A 69 3.41 -16.42 -2.97
CA ARG A 69 4.66 -17.17 -2.76
C ARG A 69 4.53 -18.61 -3.28
N GLU A 70 5.64 -19.33 -3.29
CA GLU A 70 5.68 -20.75 -3.70
C GLU A 70 4.76 -21.64 -2.87
N ASP A 71 4.56 -21.31 -1.58
CA ASP A 71 3.63 -21.99 -0.67
C ASP A 71 2.15 -21.63 -0.91
N GLY A 72 1.84 -20.86 -1.95
CA GLY A 72 0.50 -20.45 -2.34
C GLY A 72 -0.10 -19.31 -1.51
N LYS A 73 0.61 -18.82 -0.48
CA LYS A 73 0.11 -17.72 0.35
C LYS A 73 0.33 -16.36 -0.31
N PHE A 74 -0.64 -15.47 -0.13
CA PHE A 74 -0.57 -14.10 -0.63
C PHE A 74 0.55 -13.30 0.04
N CYS A 75 1.15 -12.42 -0.73
CA CYS A 75 2.19 -11.50 -0.29
C CYS A 75 2.16 -10.22 -1.12
N ILE A 76 2.94 -9.24 -0.69
CA ILE A 76 3.42 -8.19 -1.59
C ILE A 76 4.93 -8.30 -1.76
N GLU A 77 5.42 -7.87 -2.91
CA GLU A 77 6.80 -7.46 -3.10
C GLU A 77 6.85 -5.94 -3.04
N ILE A 78 7.51 -5.39 -2.02
CA ILE A 78 7.55 -3.94 -1.81
C ILE A 78 8.38 -3.30 -2.91
N ALA A 79 7.75 -2.36 -3.63
CA ALA A 79 8.34 -1.60 -4.71
C ALA A 79 8.82 -0.23 -4.22
N ILE A 80 8.01 0.43 -3.38
CA ILE A 80 8.30 1.76 -2.86
C ILE A 80 7.99 1.79 -1.37
N ARG A 81 8.87 2.42 -0.60
CA ARG A 81 8.59 2.86 0.77
C ARG A 81 8.92 4.33 0.89
N ALA A 82 8.10 5.09 1.60
CA ALA A 82 8.34 6.51 1.84
C ALA A 82 7.93 6.87 3.26
N THR A 83 8.61 7.86 3.84
CA THR A 83 8.16 8.53 5.06
C THR A 83 7.01 9.47 4.73
N ILE A 84 6.21 9.81 5.74
CA ILE A 84 5.16 10.81 5.64
C ILE A 84 5.55 11.99 6.52
N GLU A 85 5.71 13.16 5.90
CA GLU A 85 6.01 14.42 6.55
C GLU A 85 5.02 15.48 6.08
N ASN A 86 4.37 16.19 7.01
CA ASN A 86 3.37 17.21 6.70
C ASN A 86 2.27 16.70 5.74
N ASN A 87 1.80 15.47 5.95
CA ASN A 87 0.83 14.76 5.10
C ASN A 87 1.28 14.54 3.64
N ARG A 88 2.59 14.63 3.37
CA ARG A 88 3.20 14.37 2.06
C ARG A 88 4.16 13.19 2.14
N LEU A 89 4.28 12.43 1.05
CA LEU A 89 5.37 11.45 0.94
C LEU A 89 6.73 12.17 0.84
N SER A 90 7.69 11.74 1.65
CA SER A 90 9.07 12.19 1.67
C SER A 90 10.04 11.00 1.59
N ALA A 91 11.30 11.28 1.22
CA ALA A 91 12.41 10.31 1.18
C ALA A 91 12.04 8.92 0.60
N PRO A 92 11.60 8.82 -0.67
CA PRO A 92 11.19 7.54 -1.24
C PRO A 92 12.39 6.61 -1.49
N GLU A 93 12.29 5.41 -0.95
CA GLU A 93 13.15 4.25 -1.22
C GLU A 93 12.47 3.36 -2.26
N PHE A 94 13.25 2.86 -3.21
CA PHE A 94 12.75 2.04 -4.33
C PHE A 94 13.48 0.71 -4.38
N TRP A 95 12.73 -0.38 -4.53
CA TRP A 95 13.26 -1.74 -4.64
C TRP A 95 12.65 -2.49 -5.82
N HIS A 96 13.48 -3.12 -6.63
CA HIS A 96 13.05 -4.02 -7.71
C HIS A 96 11.99 -3.42 -8.67
N VAL A 97 11.95 -2.09 -8.81
CA VAL A 97 11.03 -1.37 -9.70
C VAL A 97 11.71 -1.08 -11.04
N ASP A 98 11.00 -1.31 -12.14
CA ASP A 98 11.44 -0.86 -13.47
C ASP A 98 11.58 0.66 -13.48
N LEU A 99 12.71 1.17 -13.99
CA LEU A 99 12.96 2.61 -14.07
C LEU A 99 11.88 3.38 -14.84
N THR A 100 11.22 2.74 -15.82
CA THR A 100 10.15 3.32 -16.62
C THR A 100 8.83 3.44 -15.84
N GLU A 101 8.57 2.53 -14.91
CA GLU A 101 7.37 2.51 -14.07
C GLU A 101 7.53 3.31 -12.78
N LYS A 102 8.78 3.50 -12.33
CA LYS A 102 9.14 4.15 -11.06
C LYS A 102 8.38 5.45 -10.80
N HIS A 103 8.36 6.36 -11.77
CA HIS A 103 7.67 7.64 -11.63
C HIS A 103 6.15 7.51 -11.60
N HIS A 104 5.60 6.59 -12.39
CA HIS A 104 4.17 6.33 -12.42
C HIS A 104 3.69 5.77 -11.08
N LEU A 105 4.35 4.72 -10.58
CA LEU A 105 4.01 4.08 -9.31
C LEU A 105 4.14 5.05 -8.13
N TYR A 106 5.18 5.90 -8.10
CA TYR A 106 5.29 6.90 -7.04
C TYR A 106 4.15 7.92 -7.08
N ARG A 107 3.73 8.38 -8.27
CA ARG A 107 2.59 9.29 -8.41
C ARG A 107 1.27 8.65 -7.96
N VAL A 108 1.06 7.37 -8.27
CA VAL A 108 -0.09 6.58 -7.80
C VAL A 108 -0.12 6.56 -6.27
N MET A 109 1.00 6.21 -5.65
CA MET A 109 1.16 6.17 -4.21
C MET A 109 0.89 7.54 -3.58
N GLN A 110 1.44 8.62 -4.15
CA GLN A 110 1.20 9.99 -3.71
C GLN A 110 -0.29 10.34 -3.73
N ARG A 111 -0.99 10.04 -4.84
CA ARG A 111 -2.42 10.36 -5.00
C ARG A 111 -3.28 9.70 -3.94
N LEU A 112 -2.99 8.46 -3.58
CA LEU A 112 -3.80 7.69 -2.64
C LEU A 112 -3.44 7.97 -1.18
N VAL A 113 -2.18 8.25 -0.87
CA VAL A 113 -1.73 8.56 0.50
C VAL A 113 -1.98 10.02 0.86
N TRP A 114 -2.05 10.91 -0.13
CA TRP A 114 -2.35 12.32 0.08
C TRP A 114 -3.73 12.51 0.71
N THR A 115 -3.74 12.88 1.99
CA THR A 115 -4.93 13.36 2.70
C THR A 115 -4.91 14.88 2.67
N GLY A 116 -5.04 15.44 1.47
CA GLY A 116 -5.21 16.87 1.31
C GLY A 116 -6.38 17.32 2.16
N HIS A 117 -6.11 18.24 3.08
CA HIS A 117 -7.13 18.92 3.86
C HIS A 117 -8.19 19.46 2.90
N ALA A 118 -9.37 18.84 2.92
CA ALA A 118 -10.61 19.55 2.68
C ALA A 118 -10.98 20.26 3.99
N GLU A 119 -10.12 21.14 4.50
CA GLU A 119 -10.63 22.30 5.24
C GLU A 119 -10.64 23.45 4.23
N GLY A 120 -11.73 23.50 3.48
CA GLY A 120 -12.21 24.77 2.95
C GLY A 120 -13.00 25.44 4.05
N ASP A 121 -12.42 26.49 4.60
CA ASP A 121 -13.05 27.60 5.32
C ASP A 121 -14.57 27.75 5.08
N ARG A 122 -15.35 27.72 6.17
CA ARG A 122 -16.18 28.85 6.65
C ARG A 122 -16.85 28.55 7.97
#